data_AF-A0A935B6T9-F1
#
_entry.id   AF-A0A935B6T9-F1
#
_cell.length_a   1.000
_cell.length_b   1.000
_cell.length_c   1.000
_cell.angle_alpha   90.00
_cell.angle_beta   90.00
_cell.angle_gamma   90.00
#
_symmetry.space_group_name_H-M   'P 1'
#
loop_
_entity.id
_entity.type
_entity.pdbx_description
1 polymer ?
#
loop_
_entity_poly.entity_id
_entity_poly.type
_entity_poly.pdbx_seq_one_letter_code
_entity_poly.pdbx_strand_id
1 'polypeptide(L)'
;MKETSLEQRKPQALKEKAQLAVSIGVVSLMLYIIGFPAFLLIFFGVLGFFVWKIFSPESRVETRKIFEFYLSANEILRDDERRWYGFEIKEATIRGDNLLRTMSTAPPLVHFSLGALYQRLGDHASAAKHLADAVEKQSADEMTIIFPPKELREYVRLLRRIERAPAESPLTAAAVRSLERKRKNHGKKMLAESRELMHTMPDVNDVAEVLAIESSDAKNETATLKSVVDEPEPGREPAVTYNFADIRQPKVARKPEKSPDSGDRQTISEVLHDLYDKNA
;
A
#
# COMPACT_ATOMS: atom_id res chain seq x y z
N MET A 1 -25.45 35.37 14.54
CA MET A 1 -24.07 35.19 14.05
C MET A 1 -23.23 34.72 15.22
N LYS A 2 -22.81 33.44 15.21
CA LYS A 2 -21.91 32.87 16.22
C LYS A 2 -20.62 32.50 15.51
N GLU A 3 -19.53 33.13 15.91
CA GLU A 3 -18.18 32.85 15.42
C GLU A 3 -17.71 31.53 16.02
N THR A 4 -17.36 30.57 15.16
CA THR A 4 -16.75 29.30 15.54
C THR A 4 -15.24 29.48 15.58
N SER A 5 -14.71 29.70 16.79
CA SER A 5 -13.29 29.74 17.07
C SER A 5 -12.68 28.35 16.80
N LEU A 6 -11.83 28.26 15.77
CA LEU A 6 -11.00 27.10 15.48
C LEU A 6 -10.02 26.87 16.65
N GLU A 7 -10.34 25.91 17.52
CA GLU A 7 -9.50 25.51 18.63
C GLU A 7 -8.27 24.77 18.09
N GLN A 8 -7.16 25.48 17.93
CA GLN A 8 -5.86 24.89 17.67
C GLN A 8 -5.48 23.97 18.84
N ARG A 9 -5.63 22.65 18.66
CA ARG A 9 -4.98 21.65 19.52
C ARG A 9 -3.47 21.85 19.45
N LYS A 10 -2.92 22.57 20.42
CA LYS A 10 -1.47 22.62 20.69
C LYS A 10 -0.95 21.20 20.96
N PRO A 11 0.31 20.89 20.65
CA PRO A 11 0.87 19.54 20.76
C PRO A 11 1.03 19.12 22.22
N GLN A 12 -0.03 18.61 22.84
CA GLN A 12 -0.06 18.13 24.23
C GLN A 12 0.97 17.01 24.47
N ALA A 13 1.23 16.18 23.46
CA ALA A 13 2.17 15.07 23.56
C ALA A 13 3.63 15.48 23.85
N LEU A 14 4.07 16.67 23.41
CA LEU A 14 5.42 17.16 23.71
C LEU A 14 5.52 17.68 25.15
N LYS A 15 4.44 18.30 25.65
CA LYS A 15 4.36 18.82 27.02
C LYS A 15 4.37 17.69 28.05
N GLU A 16 3.64 16.61 27.79
CA GLU A 16 3.60 15.42 28.66
C GLU A 16 4.95 14.71 28.74
N LYS A 17 5.61 14.49 27.59
CA LYS A 17 6.94 13.86 27.55
C LYS A 17 8.02 14.71 28.23
N ALA A 18 7.97 16.04 28.05
CA ALA A 18 8.88 16.96 28.73
C ALA A 18 8.62 16.98 30.24
N GLN A 19 7.36 16.99 30.67
CA GLN A 19 6.98 16.97 32.08
C GLN A 19 7.42 15.67 32.77
N LEU A 20 7.29 14.52 32.10
CA LEU A 20 7.79 13.23 32.57
C LEU A 20 9.32 13.22 32.70
N ALA A 21 10.03 13.75 31.72
CA ALA A 21 11.50 13.82 31.77
C ALA A 21 11.99 14.69 32.94
N VAL A 22 11.33 15.83 33.18
CA VAL A 22 11.64 16.72 34.31
C VAL A 22 11.33 16.03 35.63
N SER A 23 10.18 15.36 35.77
CA SER A 23 9.83 14.69 37.03
C SER A 23 10.79 13.55 37.37
N ILE A 24 11.19 12.74 36.38
CA ILE A 24 12.21 11.69 36.55
C ILE A 24 13.55 12.29 36.98
N GLY A 25 13.94 13.44 36.42
CA GLY A 25 15.15 14.17 36.82
C GLY A 25 15.11 14.64 38.28
N VAL A 26 13.98 15.23 38.71
CA VAL A 26 13.80 15.71 40.09
C VAL A 26 13.81 14.55 41.09
N VAL A 27 13.11 13.45 40.79
CA VAL A 27 13.11 12.25 41.65
C VAL A 27 14.51 11.66 41.78
N SER A 28 15.25 11.57 40.67
CA SER A 28 16.64 11.08 40.68
C SER A 28 17.57 11.95 41.52
N LEU A 29 17.39 13.28 41.46
CA LEU A 29 18.16 14.23 42.27
C LEU A 29 17.81 14.12 43.77
N MET A 30 16.52 13.96 44.11
CA MET A 30 16.08 13.75 45.49
C MET A 30 16.65 12.45 46.08
N LEU A 31 16.62 11.35 45.33
CA LEU A 31 17.22 10.08 45.73
C LEU A 31 18.72 10.22 46.00
N TYR A 32 19.44 10.96 45.16
CA TYR A 32 20.87 11.23 45.35
C TYR A 32 21.14 12.01 46.64
N ILE A 33 20.36 13.06 46.94
CA ILE A 33 20.51 13.86 48.17
C ILE A 33 20.23 13.04 49.43
N ILE A 34 19.31 12.09 49.37
CA ILE A 34 18.96 11.18 50.48
C ILE A 34 20.09 10.15 50.75
N GLY A 35 21.15 10.14 49.94
CA GLY A 35 22.28 9.20 50.09
C GLY A 35 22.02 7.86 49.43
N PHE A 36 21.05 7.77 48.51
CA PHE A 36 20.86 6.57 47.72
C PHE A 36 22.12 6.32 46.85
N PRO A 37 22.63 5.08 46.75
CA PRO A 37 23.90 4.83 46.09
C PRO A 37 23.89 5.25 44.61
N ALA A 38 24.82 6.12 44.23
CA ALA A 38 24.90 6.68 42.89
C ALA A 38 25.05 5.61 41.79
N PHE A 39 25.76 4.51 42.08
CA PHE A 39 25.93 3.41 41.13
C PHE A 39 24.61 2.72 40.77
N LEU A 40 23.65 2.64 41.71
CA LEU A 40 22.32 2.10 41.43
C LEU A 40 21.51 3.03 40.53
N LEU A 41 21.57 4.35 40.74
CA LEU A 41 20.88 5.31 39.87
C LEU A 41 21.39 5.23 38.43
N ILE A 42 22.72 5.17 38.26
CA ILE A 42 23.34 5.01 36.93
C ILE A 42 22.93 3.68 36.30
N PHE A 43 22.96 2.58 37.08
CA PHE A 43 22.56 1.26 36.61
C PHE A 43 21.11 1.25 36.10
N PHE A 44 20.16 1.75 36.89
CA PHE A 44 18.75 1.80 36.49
C PHE A 44 18.49 2.80 35.35
N GLY A 45 19.24 3.90 35.26
CA GLY A 45 19.16 4.82 34.13
C GLY A 45 19.62 4.18 32.82
N VAL A 46 20.77 3.51 32.84
CA VAL A 46 21.31 2.77 31.68
C VAL A 46 20.38 1.61 31.32
N LEU A 47 19.92 0.84 32.31
CA LEU A 47 18.98 -0.26 32.10
C LEU A 47 17.66 0.23 31.50
N GLY A 48 17.09 1.32 32.03
CA GLY A 48 15.88 1.94 31.50
C GLY A 48 16.06 2.43 30.06
N PHE A 49 17.22 3.01 29.75
CA PHE A 49 17.58 3.36 28.37
C PHE A 49 17.64 2.13 27.46
N PHE A 50 18.27 1.04 27.87
CA PHE A 50 18.32 -0.19 27.07
C PHE A 50 16.95 -0.82 26.88
N VAL A 51 16.14 -0.89 27.93
CA VAL A 51 14.75 -1.35 27.88
C VAL A 51 13.96 -0.51 26.88
N TRP A 52 13.98 0.82 27.02
CA TRP A 52 13.32 1.72 26.07
C TRP A 52 13.86 1.54 24.65
N LYS A 53 15.17 1.36 24.47
CA LYS A 53 15.80 1.19 23.17
C LYS A 53 15.40 -0.13 22.49
N ILE A 54 15.26 -1.21 23.25
CA ILE A 54 14.81 -2.52 22.77
C ILE A 54 13.33 -2.48 22.38
N PHE A 55 12.52 -1.73 23.14
CA PHE A 55 11.08 -1.63 22.91
C PHE A 55 10.65 -0.51 21.96
N SER A 56 11.56 0.36 21.50
CA SER A 56 11.27 1.40 20.51
C SER A 56 11.05 0.74 19.12
N PRO A 57 9.79 0.51 18.66
CA PRO A 57 9.50 -0.39 17.54
C PRO A 57 9.54 0.30 16.17
N GLU A 58 10.05 1.52 16.10
CA GLU A 58 9.64 2.52 15.12
C GLU A 58 9.85 2.07 13.65
N SER A 59 10.94 1.37 13.34
CA SER A 59 11.28 1.04 11.95
C SER A 59 10.78 -0.32 11.44
N ARG A 60 10.59 -1.30 12.32
CA ARG A 60 10.12 -2.64 11.90
C ARG A 60 8.65 -2.62 11.48
N VAL A 61 7.85 -1.79 12.15
CA VAL A 61 6.40 -1.67 11.88
C VAL A 61 6.17 -1.03 10.52
N GLU A 62 6.92 0.03 10.19
CA GLU A 62 6.83 0.72 8.89
C GLU A 62 7.22 -0.21 7.74
N THR A 63 8.30 -0.97 7.92
CA THR A 63 8.77 -1.91 6.90
C THR A 63 7.73 -3.01 6.61
N ARG A 64 7.00 -3.48 7.63
CA ARG A 64 5.95 -4.48 7.48
C ARG A 64 4.78 -3.97 6.64
N LYS A 65 4.41 -2.70 6.78
CA LYS A 65 3.34 -2.06 5.99
C LYS A 65 3.61 -2.11 4.49
N ILE A 66 4.89 -2.07 4.07
CA ILE A 66 5.29 -2.22 2.65
C ILE A 66 4.82 -3.58 2.11
N PHE A 67 5.09 -4.66 2.85
CA PHE A 67 4.73 -6.01 2.42
C PHE A 67 3.22 -6.27 2.50
N GLU A 68 2.54 -5.67 3.47
CA GLU A 68 1.07 -5.68 3.54
C GLU A 68 0.45 -4.95 2.35
N PHE A 69 1.03 -3.81 1.96
CA PHE A 69 0.65 -3.11 0.74
C PHE A 69 0.86 -4.00 -0.50
N TYR A 70 2.01 -4.67 -0.64
CA TYR A 70 2.26 -5.60 -1.75
C TYR A 70 1.28 -6.77 -1.80
N LEU A 71 0.88 -7.31 -0.65
CA LEU A 71 -0.16 -8.34 -0.61
C LEU A 71 -1.48 -7.80 -1.16
N SER A 72 -1.95 -6.66 -0.66
CA SER A 72 -3.19 -6.04 -1.15
C SER A 72 -3.12 -5.66 -2.62
N ALA A 73 -2.01 -5.08 -3.07
CA ALA A 73 -1.81 -4.70 -4.46
C ALA A 73 -1.77 -5.93 -5.37
N ASN A 74 -1.08 -7.01 -4.97
CA ASN A 74 -1.04 -8.24 -5.76
C ASN A 74 -2.38 -8.97 -5.80
N GLU A 75 -3.19 -8.90 -4.74
CA GLU A 75 -4.54 -9.47 -4.74
C GLU A 75 -5.43 -8.76 -5.78
N ILE A 76 -5.40 -7.42 -5.78
CA ILE A 76 -6.17 -6.60 -6.70
C ILE A 76 -5.66 -6.74 -8.13
N LEU A 77 -4.35 -6.66 -8.32
CA LEU A 77 -3.72 -6.67 -9.64
C LEU A 77 -3.64 -8.07 -10.24
N ARG A 78 -3.99 -9.13 -9.52
CA ARG A 78 -4.10 -10.46 -10.13
C ARG A 78 -5.19 -10.43 -11.20
N ASP A 79 -4.93 -11.12 -12.30
CA ASP A 79 -5.89 -11.30 -13.40
C ASP A 79 -6.85 -12.45 -13.05
N ASP A 80 -7.34 -12.45 -11.80
CA ASP A 80 -8.40 -13.35 -11.39
C ASP A 80 -9.73 -12.78 -11.90
N GLU A 81 -10.67 -13.64 -12.31
CA GLU A 81 -12.01 -13.28 -12.78
C GLU A 81 -12.86 -12.52 -11.73
N ARG A 82 -12.32 -12.33 -10.52
CA ARG A 82 -12.92 -11.51 -9.47
C ARG A 82 -12.95 -10.05 -9.92
N ARG A 83 -14.17 -9.51 -10.03
CA ARG A 83 -14.38 -8.07 -10.15
C ARG A 83 -14.11 -7.42 -8.79
N TRP A 84 -13.17 -6.50 -8.78
CA TRP A 84 -12.83 -5.69 -7.63
C TRP A 84 -13.70 -4.44 -7.60
N TYR A 85 -14.17 -4.05 -6.41
CA TYR A 85 -14.93 -2.83 -6.26
C TYR A 85 -13.99 -1.62 -6.23
N GLY A 86 -14.44 -0.48 -6.78
CA GLY A 86 -13.64 0.75 -6.82
C GLY A 86 -13.19 1.24 -5.43
N PHE A 87 -13.96 0.96 -4.38
CA PHE A 87 -13.57 1.30 -3.01
C PHE A 87 -12.41 0.46 -2.49
N GLU A 88 -12.31 -0.83 -2.84
CA GLU A 88 -11.20 -1.72 -2.45
C GLU A 88 -9.90 -1.25 -3.10
N ILE A 89 -9.98 -0.87 -4.38
CA ILE A 89 -8.85 -0.30 -5.13
C ILE A 89 -8.44 1.04 -4.50
N LYS A 90 -9.41 1.90 -4.17
CA LYS A 90 -9.14 3.20 -3.53
C LYS A 90 -8.54 3.06 -2.13
N GLU A 91 -8.97 2.08 -1.35
CA GLU A 91 -8.36 1.81 -0.04
C GLU A 91 -6.90 1.36 -0.19
N ALA A 92 -6.62 0.49 -1.16
CA ALA A 92 -5.26 0.05 -1.45
C ALA A 92 -4.37 1.21 -1.96
N THR A 93 -4.88 2.12 -2.79
CA THR A 93 -4.12 3.29 -3.24
C THR A 93 -3.84 4.25 -2.08
N ILE A 94 -4.83 4.55 -1.22
CA ILE A 94 -4.63 5.39 -0.02
C ILE A 94 -3.55 4.80 0.89
N ARG A 95 -3.53 3.47 1.06
CA ARG A 95 -2.50 2.78 1.84
C ARG A 95 -1.10 2.96 1.23
N GLY A 96 -0.99 2.83 -0.10
CA GLY A 96 0.25 3.05 -0.83
C GLY A 96 0.72 4.52 -0.77
N ASP A 97 -0.19 5.47 -0.88
CA ASP A 97 0.12 6.91 -0.75
C ASP A 97 0.64 7.26 0.64
N ASN A 98 -0.02 6.76 1.67
CA ASN A 98 0.42 6.97 3.05
C ASN A 98 1.82 6.38 3.27
N LEU A 99 2.13 5.24 2.66
CA LEU A 99 3.46 4.65 2.70
C LEU A 99 4.50 5.56 2.05
N LEU A 100 4.22 6.08 0.85
CA LEU A 100 5.12 7.03 0.16
C LEU A 100 5.34 8.32 0.96
N ARG A 101 4.35 8.79 1.73
CA ARG A 101 4.49 9.97 2.59
C ARG A 101 5.36 9.71 3.82
N THR A 102 5.32 8.49 4.36
CA THR A 102 6.12 8.11 5.53
C THR A 102 7.57 7.79 5.19
N MET A 103 7.84 7.31 3.97
CA MET A 103 9.18 6.87 3.60
C MET A 103 9.98 7.97 2.89
N SER A 104 11.22 8.18 3.32
CA SER A 104 12.10 9.15 2.64
C SER A 104 12.58 8.65 1.27
N THR A 105 12.68 7.34 1.07
CA THR A 105 13.07 6.72 -0.20
C THR A 105 12.32 5.40 -0.35
N ALA A 106 11.24 5.42 -1.13
CA ALA A 106 10.41 4.24 -1.33
C ALA A 106 11.03 3.29 -2.37
N PRO A 107 10.87 1.97 -2.21
CA PRO A 107 11.30 1.00 -3.21
C PRO A 107 10.59 1.22 -4.56
N PRO A 108 11.26 0.99 -5.70
CA PRO A 108 10.67 1.15 -7.03
C PRO A 108 9.44 0.26 -7.26
N LEU A 109 9.40 -0.91 -6.60
CA LEU A 109 8.25 -1.81 -6.63
C LEU A 109 6.99 -1.16 -6.01
N VAL A 110 7.14 -0.30 -4.99
CA VAL A 110 6.02 0.47 -4.42
C VAL A 110 5.44 1.39 -5.48
N HIS A 111 6.29 2.20 -6.12
CA HIS A 111 5.87 3.11 -7.20
C HIS A 111 5.18 2.38 -8.34
N PHE A 112 5.73 1.24 -8.79
CA PHE A 112 5.11 0.42 -9.83
C PHE A 112 3.72 -0.09 -9.40
N SER A 113 3.62 -0.71 -8.22
CA SER A 113 2.35 -1.27 -7.74
C SER A 113 1.28 -0.20 -7.54
N LEU A 114 1.65 0.98 -7.04
CA LEU A 114 0.73 2.11 -6.91
C LEU A 114 0.27 2.64 -8.27
N GLY A 115 1.19 2.81 -9.22
CA GLY A 115 0.85 3.23 -10.59
C GLY A 115 -0.08 2.23 -11.30
N ALA A 116 0.16 0.93 -11.11
CA ALA A 116 -0.71 -0.11 -11.64
C ALA A 116 -2.12 -0.10 -11.01
N LEU A 117 -2.24 0.20 -9.71
CA LEU A 117 -3.54 0.37 -9.06
C LEU A 117 -4.30 1.59 -9.58
N TYR A 118 -3.63 2.72 -9.79
CA TYR A 118 -4.24 3.91 -10.40
C TYR A 118 -4.70 3.66 -11.83
N GLN A 119 -3.93 2.92 -12.62
CA GLN A 119 -4.34 2.54 -13.97
C GLN A 119 -5.61 1.67 -13.95
N ARG A 120 -5.74 0.77 -12.96
CA ARG A 120 -6.96 -0.03 -12.76
C ARG A 120 -8.14 0.77 -12.24
N LEU A 121 -7.89 1.89 -11.54
CA LEU A 121 -8.90 2.84 -11.10
C LEU A 121 -9.40 3.77 -12.24
N GLY A 122 -8.61 3.91 -13.31
CA GLY A 122 -8.87 4.83 -14.43
C GLY A 122 -8.25 6.22 -14.25
N ASP A 123 -7.50 6.46 -13.18
CA ASP A 123 -6.71 7.69 -13.01
C ASP A 123 -5.37 7.55 -13.74
N HIS A 124 -5.37 7.85 -15.03
CA HIS A 124 -4.21 7.71 -15.89
C HIS A 124 -3.11 8.75 -15.62
N ALA A 125 -3.46 9.91 -15.08
CA ALA A 125 -2.49 10.96 -14.74
C ALA A 125 -1.60 10.54 -13.56
N SER A 126 -2.22 10.08 -12.47
CA SER A 126 -1.49 9.55 -11.31
C SER A 126 -0.73 8.27 -11.66
N ALA A 127 -1.31 7.41 -12.50
CA ALA A 127 -0.65 6.20 -12.99
C ALA A 127 0.65 6.52 -13.75
N ALA A 128 0.60 7.44 -14.72
CA ALA A 128 1.76 7.82 -15.51
C ALA A 128 2.90 8.38 -14.65
N LYS A 129 2.58 9.21 -13.65
CA LYS A 129 3.57 9.76 -12.71
C LYS A 129 4.30 8.66 -11.93
N HIS A 130 3.54 7.76 -11.28
CA HIS A 130 4.13 6.71 -10.47
C HIS A 130 4.83 5.62 -11.28
N LEU A 131 4.33 5.30 -12.47
CA LEU A 131 4.99 4.37 -13.39
C LEU A 131 6.28 4.95 -13.96
N ALA A 132 6.32 6.26 -14.26
CA ALA A 132 7.54 6.94 -14.70
C ALA A 132 8.62 6.94 -13.61
N ASP A 133 8.25 7.21 -12.35
CA ASP A 133 9.16 7.11 -11.20
C ASP A 133 9.74 5.69 -11.05
N ALA A 134 9.00 4.64 -11.41
CA ALA A 134 9.43 3.25 -11.29
C ALA A 134 10.25 2.71 -12.47
N VAL A 135 10.13 3.32 -13.66
CA VAL A 135 10.70 2.80 -14.92
C VAL A 135 11.80 3.71 -15.49
N GLU A 136 11.60 5.03 -15.46
CA GLU A 136 12.46 5.99 -16.17
C GLU A 136 13.46 6.67 -15.25
N LYS A 137 13.10 6.86 -13.98
CA LYS A 137 13.93 7.62 -13.04
C LYS A 137 15.16 6.82 -12.61
N GLN A 138 16.32 7.48 -12.54
CA GLN A 138 17.57 6.84 -12.10
C GLN A 138 17.50 6.32 -10.65
N SER A 139 16.62 6.89 -9.81
CA SER A 139 16.32 6.37 -8.48
C SER A 139 15.58 5.02 -8.48
N ALA A 140 15.08 4.57 -9.64
CA ALA A 140 14.53 3.23 -9.81
C ALA A 140 15.61 2.14 -9.86
N ASP A 141 16.86 2.52 -10.17
CA ASP A 141 17.99 1.60 -10.14
C ASP A 141 18.58 1.53 -8.73
N GLU A 142 18.16 0.51 -7.98
CA GLU A 142 18.61 0.25 -6.62
C GLU A 142 20.15 0.08 -6.52
N MET A 143 20.84 -0.25 -7.63
CA MET A 143 22.30 -0.41 -7.64
C MET A 143 23.05 0.92 -7.48
N THR A 144 22.39 2.06 -7.75
CA THR A 144 23.02 3.39 -7.62
C THR A 144 23.04 3.91 -6.18
N ILE A 145 22.31 3.28 -5.26
CA ILE A 145 22.18 3.74 -3.87
C ILE A 145 23.34 3.24 -3.01
N ILE A 146 24.36 4.09 -2.81
CA ILE A 146 25.54 3.77 -1.98
C ILE A 146 25.21 3.84 -0.47
N PHE A 147 24.42 4.84 -0.06
CA PHE A 147 24.07 5.07 1.35
C PHE A 147 22.55 5.00 1.57
N PRO A 148 21.99 3.80 1.80
CA PRO A 148 20.55 3.64 1.96
C PRO A 148 20.04 4.17 3.31
N PRO A 149 18.85 4.80 3.35
CA PRO A 149 18.21 5.19 4.61
C PRO A 149 17.91 3.97 5.48
N LYS A 150 17.63 4.20 6.77
CA LYS A 150 17.39 3.12 7.75
C LYS A 150 16.21 2.21 7.33
N GLU A 151 15.13 2.81 6.86
CA GLU A 151 13.93 2.11 6.38
C GLU A 151 14.26 1.18 5.20
N LEU A 152 14.98 1.68 4.19
CA LEU A 152 15.35 0.88 3.02
C LEU A 152 16.27 -0.28 3.40
N ARG A 153 17.19 -0.08 4.36
CA ARG A 153 18.02 -1.16 4.90
C ARG A 153 17.20 -2.24 5.59
N GLU A 154 16.17 -1.87 6.33
CA GLU A 154 15.28 -2.83 6.98
C GLU A 154 14.42 -3.56 5.96
N TYR A 155 13.87 -2.85 4.99
CA TYR A 155 13.15 -3.43 3.85
C TYR A 155 14.00 -4.50 3.15
N VAL A 156 15.22 -4.17 2.75
CA VAL A 156 16.12 -5.12 2.07
C VAL A 156 16.49 -6.30 2.97
N ARG A 157 16.68 -6.09 4.29
CA ARG A 157 16.92 -7.19 5.23
C ARG A 157 15.73 -8.15 5.33
N LEU A 158 14.51 -7.62 5.41
CA LEU A 158 13.30 -8.44 5.43
C LEU A 158 13.09 -9.15 4.09
N LEU A 159 13.29 -8.45 2.98
CA LEU A 159 13.19 -9.01 1.64
C LEU A 159 14.15 -10.20 1.47
N ARG A 160 15.42 -10.04 1.83
CA ARG A 160 16.42 -11.14 1.78
C ARG A 160 16.06 -12.30 2.70
N ARG A 161 15.43 -12.04 3.85
CA ARG A 161 14.94 -13.11 4.74
C ARG A 161 13.83 -13.90 4.06
N ILE A 162 12.86 -13.23 3.47
CA ILE A 162 11.74 -13.84 2.73
C ILE A 162 12.26 -14.63 1.51
N GLU A 163 13.26 -14.11 0.82
CA GLU A 163 13.88 -14.79 -0.34
C GLU A 163 14.68 -16.03 0.07
N ARG A 164 15.41 -15.97 1.20
CA ARG A 164 16.18 -17.10 1.72
C ARG A 164 15.29 -18.20 2.29
N ALA A 165 14.18 -17.83 2.92
CA ALA A 165 13.24 -18.75 3.55
C ALA A 165 11.80 -18.47 3.07
N PRO A 166 11.45 -18.82 1.82
CA PRO A 166 10.12 -18.54 1.28
C PRO A 166 9.00 -19.31 2.00
N ALA A 167 9.33 -20.35 2.76
CA ALA A 167 8.39 -21.09 3.60
C ALA A 167 7.87 -20.29 4.81
N GLU A 168 8.62 -19.29 5.30
CA GLU A 168 8.19 -18.46 6.44
C GLU A 168 7.05 -17.50 6.07
N SER A 169 7.03 -17.00 4.83
CA SER A 169 5.94 -16.17 4.31
C SER A 169 5.70 -16.45 2.82
N PRO A 170 5.00 -17.54 2.49
CA PRO A 170 4.81 -17.96 1.10
C PRO A 170 3.96 -16.96 0.31
N LEU A 171 2.96 -16.35 0.95
CA LEU A 171 2.09 -15.36 0.32
C LEU A 171 2.86 -14.09 -0.06
N THR A 172 3.67 -13.55 0.85
CA THR A 172 4.47 -12.35 0.58
C THR A 172 5.52 -12.64 -0.49
N ALA A 173 6.20 -13.78 -0.41
CA ALA A 173 7.20 -14.18 -1.41
C ALA A 173 6.58 -14.32 -2.81
N ALA A 174 5.40 -14.91 -2.92
CA ALA A 174 4.67 -15.03 -4.18
C ALA A 174 4.21 -13.66 -4.72
N ALA A 175 3.65 -12.81 -3.84
CA ALA A 175 3.18 -11.48 -4.21
C ALA A 175 4.30 -10.59 -4.74
N VAL A 176 5.44 -10.53 -4.04
CA VAL A 176 6.61 -9.75 -4.46
C VAL A 176 7.11 -10.24 -5.81
N ARG A 177 7.28 -11.55 -6.01
CA ARG A 177 7.73 -12.11 -7.30
C ARG A 177 6.75 -11.84 -8.44
N SER A 178 5.45 -11.95 -8.18
CA SER A 178 4.39 -11.67 -9.15
C SER A 178 4.41 -10.21 -9.59
N LEU A 179 4.44 -9.28 -8.63
CA LEU A 179 4.51 -7.85 -8.90
C LEU A 179 5.82 -7.47 -9.63
N GLU A 180 6.95 -8.06 -9.24
CA GLU A 180 8.23 -7.85 -9.91
C GLU A 180 8.22 -8.33 -11.37
N ARG A 181 7.60 -9.49 -11.63
CA ARG A 181 7.40 -9.96 -13.01
C ARG A 181 6.51 -9.02 -13.80
N LYS A 182 5.40 -8.55 -13.20
CA LYS A 182 4.52 -7.55 -13.84
C LYS A 182 5.28 -6.26 -14.13
N ARG A 183 6.12 -5.77 -13.21
CA ARG A 183 6.96 -4.59 -13.40
C ARG A 183 7.88 -4.74 -14.62
N LYS A 184 8.61 -5.86 -14.68
CA LYS A 184 9.59 -6.12 -15.75
C LYS A 184 8.92 -6.31 -17.12
N ASN A 185 7.81 -7.05 -17.16
CA ASN A 185 7.16 -7.40 -18.43
C ASN A 185 6.22 -6.31 -18.93
N HIS A 186 5.45 -5.70 -18.03
CA HIS A 186 4.36 -4.79 -18.38
C HIS A 186 4.63 -3.33 -17.99
N GLY A 187 5.62 -3.01 -17.14
CA GLY A 187 5.82 -1.65 -16.64
C GLY A 187 5.98 -0.60 -17.74
N LYS A 188 6.79 -0.88 -18.77
CA LYS A 188 6.96 0.03 -19.93
C LYS A 188 5.68 0.14 -20.76
N LYS A 189 4.99 -0.97 -20.96
CA LYS A 189 3.74 -1.03 -21.73
C LYS A 189 2.63 -0.24 -21.04
N MET A 190 2.44 -0.46 -19.74
CA MET A 190 1.46 0.22 -18.89
C MET A 190 1.71 1.72 -18.83
N LEU A 191 2.97 2.14 -18.80
CA LEU A 191 3.35 3.55 -18.84
C LEU A 191 2.98 4.19 -20.18
N ALA A 192 3.27 3.52 -21.30
CA ALA A 192 2.88 4.00 -22.63
C ALA A 192 1.34 4.09 -22.76
N GLU A 193 0.63 3.02 -22.39
CA GLU A 193 -0.83 2.96 -22.38
C GLU A 193 -1.44 4.09 -21.52
N SER A 194 -0.89 4.34 -20.32
CA SER A 194 -1.38 5.41 -19.45
C SER A 194 -1.15 6.80 -20.04
N ARG A 195 -0.01 7.02 -20.72
CA ARG A 195 0.26 8.29 -21.42
C ARG A 195 -0.67 8.49 -22.60
N GLU A 196 -0.91 7.45 -23.39
CA GLU A 196 -1.86 7.48 -24.51
C GLU A 196 -3.27 7.81 -24.00
N LEU A 197 -3.74 7.12 -22.97
CA LEU A 197 -5.08 7.33 -22.41
C LEU A 197 -5.27 8.73 -21.81
N MET A 198 -4.22 9.27 -21.18
CA MET A 198 -4.21 10.66 -20.68
C MET A 198 -4.37 11.69 -21.82
N HIS A 199 -3.82 11.42 -23.01
CA HIS A 199 -3.99 12.30 -24.17
C HIS A 199 -5.36 12.16 -24.85
N THR A 200 -5.99 10.99 -24.75
CA THR A 200 -7.30 10.74 -25.37
C THR A 200 -8.50 11.17 -24.53
N MET A 201 -8.34 11.34 -23.21
CA MET A 201 -9.40 11.87 -22.36
C MET A 201 -9.36 13.41 -22.40
N PRO A 202 -10.37 14.09 -22.97
CA PRO A 202 -10.47 15.53 -22.86
C PRO A 202 -10.61 15.92 -21.39
N ASP A 203 -9.96 17.01 -21.03
CA ASP A 203 -9.96 17.56 -19.68
C ASP A 203 -11.41 17.79 -19.24
N VAL A 204 -11.78 17.36 -18.03
CA VAL A 204 -13.17 17.48 -17.51
C VAL A 204 -13.61 18.95 -17.43
N ASN A 205 -12.67 19.89 -17.56
CA ASN A 205 -12.93 21.32 -17.72
C ASN A 205 -13.65 21.69 -19.02
N ASP A 206 -13.44 20.97 -20.12
CA ASP A 206 -14.12 21.24 -21.40
C ASP A 206 -15.60 20.83 -21.35
N VAL A 207 -15.95 19.82 -20.53
CA VAL A 207 -17.33 19.35 -20.38
C VAL A 207 -18.14 20.27 -19.46
N ALA A 208 -17.48 20.92 -18.50
CA ALA A 208 -18.09 21.94 -17.65
C ALA A 208 -18.41 23.23 -18.44
N GLU A 209 -17.62 23.59 -19.44
CA GLU A 209 -17.88 24.74 -20.31
C GLU A 209 -19.04 24.46 -21.28
N VAL A 210 -19.18 23.23 -21.80
CA VAL A 210 -20.32 22.82 -22.65
C VAL A 210 -21.63 22.75 -21.85
N LEU A 211 -21.61 22.26 -20.61
CA LEU A 211 -22.80 22.24 -19.74
C LEU A 211 -23.18 23.64 -19.22
N ALA A 212 -22.24 24.58 -19.14
CA ALA A 212 -22.54 25.98 -18.82
C ALA A 212 -23.29 26.68 -19.96
N ILE A 213 -23.02 26.32 -21.22
CA ILE A 213 -23.69 26.88 -22.41
C ILE A 213 -25.12 26.34 -22.57
N GLU A 214 -25.38 25.08 -22.20
CA GLU A 214 -26.75 24.52 -22.25
C GLU A 214 -27.67 25.01 -21.10
N SER A 215 -27.10 25.57 -20.02
CA SER A 215 -27.88 26.04 -18.87
C SER A 215 -28.47 27.46 -19.03
N SER A 216 -28.16 28.18 -20.12
CA SER A 216 -28.71 29.53 -20.38
C SER A 216 -30.06 29.57 -21.10
N ASP A 217 -30.57 28.45 -21.62
CA ASP A 217 -31.79 28.43 -22.47
C ASP A 217 -33.00 27.66 -21.92
N ALA A 218 -32.97 27.20 -20.66
CA ALA A 218 -34.11 26.48 -20.06
C ALA A 218 -34.72 27.22 -18.85
N LYS A 219 -35.36 28.37 -19.10
CA LYS A 219 -36.36 28.94 -18.19
C LYS A 219 -37.77 28.54 -18.62
N ASN A 220 -38.28 27.47 -18.02
CA ASN A 220 -39.67 27.27 -17.56
C ASN A 220 -39.96 25.77 -17.51
N GLU A 221 -39.99 25.19 -16.32
CA GLU A 221 -41.15 24.45 -15.83
C GLU A 221 -40.84 23.91 -14.43
N THR A 222 -41.68 24.34 -13.48
CA THR A 222 -41.72 23.85 -12.12
C THR A 222 -42.27 22.43 -12.08
N ALA A 223 -41.45 21.46 -11.69
CA ALA A 223 -41.93 20.16 -11.23
C ALA A 223 -41.16 19.73 -9.98
N THR A 224 -41.84 19.87 -8.84
CA THR A 224 -41.53 19.26 -7.56
C THR A 224 -41.37 17.74 -7.70
N LEU A 225 -40.19 17.21 -7.38
CA LEU A 225 -40.01 15.79 -7.01
C LEU A 225 -39.25 15.72 -5.67
N LYS A 226 -39.88 15.01 -4.73
CA LYS A 226 -39.47 14.89 -3.33
C LYS A 226 -38.17 14.09 -3.19
N SER A 227 -37.24 14.69 -2.47
CA SER A 227 -36.10 14.04 -1.82
C SER A 227 -36.56 12.94 -0.87
N VAL A 228 -36.10 11.71 -1.09
CA VAL A 228 -36.02 10.66 -0.06
C VAL A 228 -34.56 10.24 0.02
N VAL A 229 -33.81 10.95 0.87
CA VAL A 229 -32.52 10.51 1.37
C VAL A 229 -32.67 10.54 2.87
N ASP A 230 -32.79 9.35 3.47
CA ASP A 230 -32.64 9.18 4.91
C ASP A 230 -31.20 9.53 5.28
N GLU A 231 -31.09 10.44 6.25
CA GLU A 231 -29.89 10.98 6.84
C GLU A 231 -29.41 10.01 7.95
N PRO A 232 -28.24 9.37 7.85
CA PRO A 232 -27.66 8.68 9.00
C PRO A 232 -26.81 9.64 9.84
N GLU A 233 -27.13 9.71 11.13
CA GLU A 233 -26.46 10.52 12.15
C GLU A 233 -24.93 10.31 12.21
N PRO A 234 -24.16 11.37 12.55
CA PRO A 234 -22.72 11.27 12.73
C PRO A 234 -22.37 10.86 14.17
N GLY A 235 -21.75 9.70 14.37
CA GLY A 235 -21.04 9.42 15.62
C GLY A 235 -21.11 8.00 16.15
N ARG A 236 -20.50 7.04 15.45
CA ARG A 236 -19.91 5.84 16.07
C ARG A 236 -19.01 5.13 15.07
N GLU A 237 -17.69 5.20 15.29
CA GLU A 237 -16.75 4.28 14.64
C GLU A 237 -16.94 2.87 15.23
N PRO A 238 -17.24 1.83 14.43
CA PRO A 238 -17.01 0.48 14.89
C PRO A 238 -15.52 0.17 14.77
N ALA A 239 -14.84 0.09 15.92
CA ALA A 239 -13.53 -0.55 16.01
C ALA A 239 -13.67 -2.04 15.64
N VAL A 240 -13.43 -2.36 14.37
CA VAL A 240 -13.35 -3.76 13.92
C VAL A 240 -11.98 -4.29 14.28
N THR A 241 -11.90 -4.91 15.45
CA THR A 241 -10.73 -5.67 15.89
C THR A 241 -10.81 -7.06 15.26
N TYR A 242 -9.96 -7.36 14.27
CA TYR A 242 -9.88 -8.71 13.72
C TYR A 242 -9.01 -9.59 14.63
N ASN A 243 -9.65 -10.55 15.31
CA ASN A 243 -8.97 -11.66 15.96
C ASN A 243 -8.61 -12.73 14.91
N PHE A 244 -7.31 -13.03 14.80
CA PHE A 244 -6.70 -13.88 13.76
C PHE A 244 -6.91 -15.40 13.95
N ALA A 245 -7.87 -15.84 14.77
CA ALA A 245 -7.96 -17.24 15.21
C ALA A 245 -8.95 -18.12 14.42
N ASP A 246 -9.86 -17.56 13.62
CA ASP A 246 -11.02 -18.32 13.10
C ASP A 246 -11.03 -18.63 11.59
N ILE A 247 -9.89 -18.58 10.90
CA ILE A 247 -9.82 -19.12 9.54
C ILE A 247 -9.51 -20.62 9.59
N ARG A 248 -10.51 -21.42 10.00
CA ARG A 248 -10.56 -22.86 9.70
C ARG A 248 -11.45 -23.06 8.48
N GLN A 249 -10.84 -23.28 7.32
CA GLN A 249 -11.58 -23.67 6.12
C GLN A 249 -12.13 -25.11 6.27
N PRO A 250 -13.36 -25.40 5.81
CA PRO A 250 -13.84 -26.76 5.68
C PRO A 250 -13.20 -27.43 4.46
N LYS A 251 -12.57 -28.60 4.67
CA LYS A 251 -12.14 -29.50 3.59
C LYS A 251 -13.37 -30.03 2.85
N VAL A 252 -13.66 -29.50 1.67
CA VAL A 252 -14.57 -30.14 0.71
C VAL A 252 -13.74 -31.06 -0.19
N ALA A 253 -13.80 -32.36 0.08
CA ALA A 253 -13.27 -33.39 -0.80
C ALA A 253 -14.16 -33.50 -2.05
N ARG A 254 -13.72 -32.94 -3.18
CA ARG A 254 -14.34 -33.20 -4.48
C ARG A 254 -13.75 -34.49 -5.07
N LYS A 255 -14.63 -35.47 -5.35
CA LYS A 255 -14.33 -36.65 -6.18
C LYS A 255 -13.98 -36.20 -7.61
N PRO A 256 -13.05 -36.87 -8.30
CA PRO A 256 -12.73 -36.56 -9.68
C PRO A 256 -13.86 -37.04 -10.61
N GLU A 257 -14.41 -36.10 -11.36
CA GLU A 257 -15.37 -36.34 -12.44
C GLU A 257 -14.60 -36.73 -13.71
N LYS A 258 -15.09 -37.78 -14.39
CA LYS A 258 -14.44 -38.44 -15.52
C LYS A 258 -14.69 -37.59 -16.78
N SER A 259 -13.64 -37.02 -17.35
CA SER A 259 -13.71 -36.25 -18.61
C SER A 259 -14.01 -37.14 -19.81
N PRO A 260 -14.78 -36.67 -20.82
CA PRO A 260 -15.02 -37.40 -22.05
C PRO A 260 -13.85 -37.23 -23.04
N ASP A 261 -13.56 -38.34 -23.72
CA ASP A 261 -12.99 -38.49 -25.05
C ASP A 261 -11.71 -37.71 -25.41
N SER A 262 -10.58 -38.41 -25.35
CA SER A 262 -9.24 -37.95 -25.70
C SER A 262 -8.79 -38.51 -27.06
N GLY A 263 -9.54 -38.23 -28.12
CA GLY A 263 -9.08 -38.38 -29.50
C GLY A 263 -8.43 -37.07 -29.97
N ASP A 264 -7.24 -37.15 -30.57
CA ASP A 264 -6.56 -36.06 -31.27
C ASP A 264 -5.95 -34.92 -30.43
N ARG A 265 -5.12 -35.26 -29.45
CA ARG A 265 -4.02 -34.36 -29.05
C ARG A 265 -2.71 -34.95 -29.50
N GLN A 266 -2.15 -34.36 -30.57
CA GLN A 266 -0.80 -34.67 -31.02
C GLN A 266 0.20 -34.44 -29.89
N THR A 267 1.13 -35.39 -29.76
CA THR A 267 2.17 -35.28 -28.75
C THR A 267 3.16 -34.17 -29.13
N ILE A 268 3.80 -33.54 -28.14
CA ILE A 268 4.76 -32.46 -28.37
C ILE A 268 5.89 -32.89 -29.33
N SER A 269 6.24 -34.18 -29.33
CA SER A 269 7.18 -34.78 -30.27
C SER A 269 6.70 -34.75 -31.73
N GLU A 270 5.41 -34.97 -31.96
CA GLU A 270 4.81 -34.99 -33.29
C GLU A 270 4.76 -33.59 -33.90
N VAL A 271 4.39 -32.58 -33.09
CA VAL A 271 4.42 -31.16 -33.48
C VAL A 271 5.84 -30.68 -33.78
N LEU A 272 6.85 -31.19 -33.06
CA LEU A 272 8.26 -30.84 -33.30
C LEU A 272 8.79 -31.42 -34.61
N HIS A 273 8.40 -32.64 -34.98
CA HIS A 273 8.81 -33.24 -36.25
C HIS A 273 8.22 -32.50 -37.46
N ASP A 274 6.95 -32.10 -37.38
CA ASP A 274 6.28 -31.31 -38.43
C ASP A 274 6.92 -29.95 -38.72
N LEU A 275 7.56 -29.34 -37.71
CA LEU A 275 8.26 -28.06 -37.82
C LEU A 275 9.64 -28.18 -38.50
N TYR A 276 10.27 -29.35 -38.42
CA TYR A 276 11.56 -29.61 -39.07
C TYR A 276 11.39 -30.03 -40.53
N ASP A 277 10.34 -30.80 -40.86
CA ASP A 277 10.11 -31.27 -42.23
C ASP A 277 9.54 -30.18 -43.16
N LYS A 278 8.86 -29.16 -42.62
CA LYS A 278 8.31 -28.04 -43.43
C LYS A 278 9.33 -26.97 -43.82
N ASN A 279 10.55 -27.04 -43.28
CA ASN A 279 11.61 -26.05 -43.50
C ASN A 279 12.87 -26.64 -44.19
N ALA A 280 12.75 -27.84 -44.78
CA ALA A 280 13.77 -28.47 -45.63
C ALA A 280 13.27 -28.54 -47.08
#